data_AF-U2U2E1-F1
#
_entry.id   AF-U2U2E1-F1
#
_cell.length_a   1.000
_cell.length_b   1.000
_cell.length_c   1.000
_cell.angle_alpha   90.00
_cell.angle_beta   90.00
_cell.angle_gamma   90.00
#
_symmetry.space_group_name_H-M   'P 1'
#
loop_
_entity.id
_entity.type
_entity.pdbx_description
1 polymer ?
#
loop_
_entity_poly.entity_id
_entity_poly.type
_entity_poly.pdbx_seq_one_letter_code
_entity_poly.pdbx_strand_id
1 'polypeptide(L)'
;MMLIDNLADIYTPDDLKTIGYDFDGKPAILTYDKNGEQLGFLTPLDSDSSGGYMVETQVLEFDFDKQFRLLNVCDPNDGFKELDLNKFSEQDIKKDIYKSVQPLIDAQSKPWINLQWLFDIVYHDRFN
;
A
#
# COMPACT_ATOMS: atom_id res chain seq x y z
N MET A 1 18.43 -4.94 18.39
CA MET A 1 16.97 -5.11 18.59
C MET A 1 16.43 -5.75 17.32
N MET A 2 15.77 -6.90 17.45
CA MET A 2 15.11 -7.57 16.32
C MET A 2 13.68 -7.04 16.20
N LEU A 3 13.18 -6.84 14.97
CA LEU A 3 11.82 -6.34 14.68
C LEU A 3 10.68 -7.19 15.30
N ILE A 4 11.01 -8.41 15.75
CA ILE A 4 10.07 -9.41 16.26
C ILE A 4 9.51 -9.04 17.64
N ASP A 5 10.28 -8.32 18.47
CA ASP A 5 9.85 -8.02 19.85
C ASP A 5 8.73 -6.96 19.93
N ASN A 6 8.46 -6.22 18.83
CA ASN A 6 7.42 -5.18 18.77
C ASN A 6 6.17 -5.60 17.97
N LEU A 7 6.13 -6.82 17.43
CA LEU A 7 4.97 -7.33 16.69
C LEU A 7 3.75 -7.57 17.62
N ALA A 8 4.00 -7.87 18.90
CA ALA A 8 2.95 -8.09 19.90
C ALA A 8 2.15 -6.81 20.24
N ASP A 9 2.73 -5.64 20.00
CA ASP A 9 2.11 -4.34 20.25
C ASP A 9 1.51 -3.72 18.98
N ILE A 10 1.50 -4.40 17.82
CA ILE A 10 0.78 -3.86 16.68
C ILE A 10 -0.69 -3.85 17.04
N TYR A 11 -1.21 -2.64 17.30
CA TYR A 11 -2.64 -2.45 17.44
C TYR A 11 -3.30 -2.88 16.13
N THR A 12 -3.76 -4.11 16.14
CA THR A 12 -4.60 -4.70 15.12
C THR A 12 -5.97 -4.73 15.78
N PRO A 13 -6.78 -3.68 15.60
CA PRO A 13 -8.17 -3.73 16.03
C PRO A 13 -8.78 -5.05 15.53
N ASP A 14 -9.44 -5.81 16.40
CA ASP A 14 -10.10 -7.08 16.04
C ASP A 14 -11.13 -6.90 14.90
N ASP A 15 -11.53 -5.66 14.66
CA ASP A 15 -12.42 -5.16 13.61
C ASP A 15 -11.72 -4.84 12.27
N LEU A 16 -10.39 -4.74 12.20
CA LEU A 16 -9.64 -4.59 10.95
C LEU A 16 -9.39 -5.94 10.23
N LYS A 17 -10.41 -6.79 10.13
CA LYS A 17 -10.32 -8.04 9.34
C LYS A 17 -10.01 -7.80 7.86
N THR A 18 -10.17 -6.56 7.41
CA THR A 18 -9.88 -6.12 6.04
C THR A 18 -8.42 -5.65 5.86
N ILE A 19 -7.61 -5.61 6.92
CA ILE A 19 -6.22 -5.16 6.87
C ILE A 19 -5.32 -6.17 7.59
N GLY A 20 -4.26 -6.60 6.92
CA GLY A 20 -3.17 -7.35 7.52
C GLY A 20 -1.84 -6.64 7.32
N TYR A 21 -0.84 -7.10 8.05
CA TYR A 21 0.51 -6.60 7.94
C TYR A 21 1.47 -7.74 7.66
N ASP A 22 2.38 -7.50 6.74
CA ASP A 22 3.54 -8.35 6.53
C ASP A 22 4.81 -7.56 6.86
N PHE A 23 5.64 -8.15 7.72
CA PHE A 23 6.94 -7.61 8.11
C PHE A 23 8.07 -8.60 7.85
N ASP A 24 7.79 -9.75 7.24
CA ASP A 24 8.82 -10.71 6.84
C ASP A 24 9.50 -10.23 5.55
N GLY A 25 10.41 -9.27 5.71
CA GLY A 25 11.10 -8.59 4.62
C GLY A 25 10.71 -7.11 4.52
N LYS A 26 10.24 -6.69 3.34
CA LYS A 26 9.75 -5.32 3.13
C LYS A 26 8.39 -5.16 3.83
N PRO A 27 8.16 -4.08 4.58
CA PRO A 27 6.88 -3.88 5.22
C PRO A 27 5.79 -3.75 4.15
N ALA A 28 4.74 -4.54 4.28
CA ALA A 28 3.59 -4.49 3.38
C ALA A 28 2.29 -4.42 4.17
N ILE A 29 1.32 -3.72 3.60
CA ILE A 29 -0.06 -3.69 4.07
C ILE A 29 -0.85 -4.58 3.13
N LEU A 30 -1.44 -5.63 3.68
CA LEU A 30 -2.30 -6.55 2.96
C LEU A 30 -3.74 -6.08 3.13
N THR A 31 -4.49 -6.03 2.03
CA THR A 31 -5.91 -5.66 2.05
C THR A 31 -6.76 -6.90 1.80
N TYR A 32 -7.86 -7.03 2.54
CA TYR A 32 -8.76 -8.17 2.47
C TYR A 32 -10.21 -7.72 2.34
N ASP A 33 -11.02 -8.58 1.73
CA ASP A 33 -12.46 -8.46 1.78
C ASP A 33 -13.00 -8.89 3.16
N LYS A 34 -14.31 -8.68 3.37
CA LYS A 34 -14.98 -9.07 4.62
C LYS A 34 -14.99 -10.58 4.90
N ASN A 35 -14.72 -11.40 3.90
CA ASN A 35 -14.68 -12.86 4.00
C ASN A 35 -13.25 -13.39 4.23
N GLY A 36 -12.24 -12.53 4.17
CA GLY A 36 -10.83 -12.88 4.35
C GLY A 36 -10.08 -13.19 3.05
N GLU A 37 -10.64 -12.88 1.88
CA GLU A 37 -9.95 -12.99 0.60
C GLU A 37 -9.02 -11.79 0.40
N GLN A 38 -7.77 -12.03 0.00
CA GLN A 38 -6.80 -10.96 -0.26
C GLN A 38 -7.18 -10.20 -1.54
N LEU A 39 -7.35 -8.89 -1.41
CA LEU A 39 -7.67 -7.97 -2.50
C LEU A 39 -6.42 -7.37 -3.15
N GLY A 40 -5.31 -7.36 -2.43
CA GLY A 40 -4.09 -6.71 -2.88
C GLY A 40 -3.16 -6.34 -1.73
N PHE A 41 -2.07 -5.67 -2.04
CA PHE A 41 -1.13 -5.18 -1.04
C PHE A 41 -0.42 -3.89 -1.47
N LEU A 42 0.11 -3.18 -0.48
CA LEU A 42 0.88 -1.96 -0.64
C LEU A 42 2.23 -2.11 0.04
N THR A 43 3.32 -1.73 -0.63
CA THR A 43 4.68 -1.86 -0.08
C THR A 43 5.62 -0.80 -0.70
N PRO A 44 6.68 -0.35 0.00
CA PRO A 44 7.69 0.50 -0.61
C PRO A 44 8.55 -0.28 -1.62
N LEU A 45 8.90 0.39 -2.72
CA LEU A 45 9.82 -0.13 -3.74
C LEU A 45 11.28 0.22 -3.39
N ASP A 46 12.14 -0.80 -3.39
CA ASP A 46 13.59 -0.65 -3.42
C ASP A 46 14.07 -0.77 -4.87
N SER A 47 14.23 0.35 -5.57
CA SER A 47 15.02 0.37 -6.79
C SER A 47 16.07 1.48 -6.70
N ASP A 48 17.31 1.11 -7.06
CA ASP A 48 18.59 1.80 -6.84
C ASP A 48 18.72 3.22 -7.44
N SER A 49 17.65 3.84 -7.94
CA SER A 49 17.74 5.21 -8.48
C SER A 49 16.54 6.11 -8.24
N SER A 50 15.39 5.60 -7.78
CA SER A 50 14.23 6.45 -7.48
C SER A 50 13.55 6.10 -6.17
N GLY A 51 13.39 4.81 -5.82
CA GLY A 51 12.49 4.37 -4.75
C GLY A 51 11.04 4.85 -4.97
N GLY A 52 10.11 4.35 -4.17
CA GLY A 52 8.69 4.71 -4.32
C GLY A 52 7.77 3.69 -3.67
N TYR A 53 6.66 3.38 -4.33
CA TYR A 53 5.61 2.54 -3.78
C TYR A 53 5.03 1.62 -4.85
N MET A 54 4.73 0.39 -4.47
CA MET A 54 4.02 -0.56 -5.30
C MET A 54 2.67 -0.85 -4.65
N VAL A 55 1.63 -0.85 -5.47
CA VAL A 55 0.28 -1.23 -5.07
C VAL A 55 -0.20 -2.30 -6.03
N GLU A 56 -0.34 -3.52 -5.53
CA GLU A 56 -0.96 -4.61 -6.26
C GLU A 56 -2.43 -4.73 -5.85
N THR A 57 -3.29 -4.90 -6.84
CA THR A 57 -4.68 -5.32 -6.69
C THR A 57 -4.83 -6.70 -7.33
N GLN A 58 -5.99 -7.35 -7.16
CA GLN A 58 -6.26 -8.64 -7.82
C GLN A 58 -6.07 -8.65 -9.35
N VAL A 59 -6.14 -7.48 -9.98
CA VAL A 59 -6.12 -7.35 -11.45
C VAL A 59 -4.90 -6.61 -11.97
N LEU A 60 -4.44 -5.59 -11.24
CA LEU A 60 -3.42 -4.64 -11.71
C LEU A 60 -2.41 -4.33 -10.62
N GLU A 61 -1.18 -4.09 -11.04
CA GLU A 61 -0.11 -3.54 -10.25
C GLU A 61 0.18 -2.10 -10.70
N PHE A 62 0.41 -1.22 -9.73
CA PHE A 62 0.70 0.19 -9.91
C PHE A 62 2.02 0.53 -9.22
N ASP A 63 2.95 1.09 -9.99
CA ASP A 63 4.20 1.62 -9.44
C ASP A 63 4.12 3.14 -9.35
N PHE A 64 4.54 3.68 -8.21
CA PHE A 64 4.63 5.09 -7.95
C PHE A 64 6.05 5.49 -7.58
N ASP A 65 6.42 6.72 -7.89
CA ASP A 65 7.65 7.30 -7.35
C ASP A 65 7.48 7.78 -5.90
N LYS A 66 8.55 8.32 -5.31
CA LYS A 66 8.55 8.92 -3.96
C LYS A 66 7.66 10.15 -3.81
N GLN A 67 7.26 10.79 -4.90
CA GLN A 67 6.28 11.88 -4.92
C GLN A 67 4.86 11.35 -5.16
N PHE A 68 4.68 10.04 -5.06
CA PHE A 68 3.44 9.33 -5.29
C PHE A 68 2.85 9.61 -6.69
N ARG A 69 3.69 9.84 -7.72
CA ARG A 69 3.26 9.97 -9.12
C ARG A 69 3.29 8.62 -9.81
N LEU A 70 2.29 8.33 -10.62
CA LEU A 70 2.17 7.04 -11.29
C LEU A 70 3.29 6.88 -12.33
N LEU A 71 4.08 5.81 -12.19
CA LEU A 71 5.20 5.47 -13.08
C LEU A 71 4.82 4.38 -14.06
N ASN A 72 4.12 3.36 -13.59
CA ASN A 72 3.80 2.17 -14.37
C ASN A 72 2.47 1.57 -13.93
N VAL A 73 1.80 0.91 -14.86
CA VAL A 73 0.64 0.05 -14.61
C VAL A 73 0.89 -1.25 -15.36
N CYS A 74 0.81 -2.39 -14.69
CA CYS A 74 0.92 -3.68 -15.36
C CYS A 74 -0.17 -4.66 -14.91
N ASP A 75 -0.43 -5.67 -15.75
CA ASP A 75 -1.30 -6.79 -15.42
C ASP A 75 -0.43 -7.97 -14.96
N PRO A 76 -0.35 -8.27 -13.64
CA PRO A 76 0.44 -9.39 -13.14
C PRO A 76 -0.12 -10.75 -13.60
N ASN A 77 -1.42 -10.82 -13.94
CA ASN A 77 -2.06 -12.04 -14.44
C ASN A 77 -1.75 -12.31 -15.93
N ASP A 78 -1.39 -11.28 -16.71
CA ASP A 78 -0.92 -11.38 -18.11
C ASP A 78 0.61 -11.25 -18.20
N GLY A 79 1.33 -11.80 -17.21
CA GLY A 79 2.79 -11.85 -17.21
C GLY A 79 3.48 -10.50 -17.06
N PHE A 80 2.94 -9.62 -16.21
CA PHE A 80 3.43 -8.25 -15.96
C PHE A 80 3.43 -7.39 -17.22
N LYS A 81 2.40 -7.56 -18.06
CA LYS A 81 2.26 -6.76 -19.26
C LYS A 81 1.98 -5.31 -18.92
N GLU A 82 2.88 -4.42 -19.34
CA GLU A 82 2.70 -2.97 -19.20
C GLU A 82 1.46 -2.50 -19.97
N LEU A 83 0.67 -1.66 -19.32
CA LEU A 83 -0.54 -1.07 -19.86
C LEU A 83 -0.31 0.42 -20.18
N ASP A 84 -1.10 0.93 -21.13
CA ASP A 84 -1.05 2.34 -21.50
C ASP A 84 -1.59 3.23 -20.37
N LEU A 85 -0.68 3.97 -19.72
CA LEU A 85 -0.96 4.89 -18.62
C LEU A 85 -2.07 5.90 -18.94
N ASN A 86 -2.23 6.31 -20.20
CA ASN A 86 -3.25 7.30 -20.59
C ASN A 86 -4.69 6.79 -20.45
N LYS A 87 -4.87 5.47 -20.27
CA LYS A 87 -6.18 4.86 -19.99
C LYS A 87 -6.57 4.95 -18.52
N PHE A 88 -5.66 5.38 -17.66
CA PHE A 88 -5.84 5.41 -16.23
C PHE A 88 -5.83 6.86 -15.72
N SER A 89 -6.73 7.14 -14.79
CA SER A 89 -6.75 8.40 -14.06
C SER A 89 -5.94 8.23 -12.77
N GLU A 90 -4.78 8.87 -12.69
CA GLU A 90 -3.93 8.83 -11.48
C GLU A 90 -4.73 9.24 -10.23
N GLN A 91 -5.58 10.26 -10.35
CA GLN A 91 -6.42 10.72 -9.24
C GLN A 91 -7.41 9.66 -8.75
N ASP A 92 -8.01 8.90 -9.67
CA ASP A 92 -8.95 7.84 -9.30
C ASP A 92 -8.23 6.66 -8.65
N ILE A 93 -7.06 6.27 -9.18
CA ILE A 93 -6.22 5.21 -8.58
C ILE A 93 -5.81 5.61 -7.16
N LYS A 94 -5.29 6.82 -6.96
CA LYS A 94 -4.92 7.33 -5.63
C LYS A 94 -6.09 7.32 -4.66
N LYS A 95 -7.27 7.74 -5.13
CA LYS A 95 -8.50 7.74 -4.32
C LYS A 95 -8.91 6.33 -3.90
N ASP A 96 -8.75 5.35 -4.77
CA ASP A 96 -9.08 3.96 -4.45
C ASP A 96 -8.05 3.33 -3.50
N ILE A 97 -6.76 3.66 -3.65
CA ILE A 97 -5.72 3.36 -2.66
C ILE A 97 -6.08 3.96 -1.29
N TYR A 98 -6.44 5.23 -1.22
CA TYR A 98 -6.81 5.88 0.05
C TYR A 98 -8.02 5.20 0.70
N LYS A 99 -9.04 4.80 -0.07
CA LYS A 99 -10.19 4.07 0.46
C LYS A 99 -9.81 2.70 1.02
N SER A 100 -8.90 1.98 0.35
CA SER A 100 -8.52 0.63 0.78
C SER A 100 -7.78 0.65 2.11
N VAL A 101 -6.97 1.69 2.36
CA VAL A 101 -6.24 1.86 3.63
C VAL A 101 -6.95 2.77 4.64
N GLN A 102 -8.09 3.37 4.30
CA GLN A 102 -8.83 4.27 5.19
C GLN A 102 -9.16 3.64 6.56
N PRO A 103 -9.62 2.37 6.65
CA PRO A 103 -9.89 1.75 7.95
C PRO A 103 -8.67 1.73 8.86
N LEU A 104 -7.48 1.49 8.29
CA LEU A 104 -6.21 1.53 9.01
C LEU A 104 -5.89 2.94 9.52
N ILE A 105 -6.05 3.95 8.66
CA ILE A 105 -5.80 5.35 9.03
C ILE A 105 -6.77 5.84 10.11
N ASP A 106 -8.04 5.40 10.06
CA ASP A 106 -9.05 5.77 11.05
C ASP A 106 -8.80 5.10 12.41
N ALA A 107 -8.35 3.84 12.41
CA ALA A 107 -8.01 3.11 13.63
C ALA A 107 -6.70 3.59 14.26
N GLN A 108 -5.77 4.11 13.45
CA GLN A 108 -4.42 4.44 13.86
C GLN A 108 -4.10 5.92 13.64
N SER A 109 -4.23 6.72 14.69
CA SER A 109 -3.98 8.18 14.64
C SER A 109 -2.52 8.59 14.40
N LYS A 110 -1.58 7.64 14.42
CA LYS A 110 -0.14 7.84 14.16
C LYS A 110 0.45 6.60 13.48
N PRO A 111 1.55 6.69 12.73
CA PRO A 111 2.25 5.50 12.24
C PRO A 111 2.82 4.68 13.40
N TRP A 112 2.61 3.37 13.37
CA TRP A 112 3.25 2.38 14.26
C TRP A 112 4.26 1.60 13.42
N ILE A 113 5.44 1.32 13.99
CA ILE A 113 6.55 0.63 13.30
C ILE A 113 6.93 1.36 11.98
N ASN A 114 7.72 0.73 11.10
CA ASN A 114 8.19 1.22 9.81
C ASN A 114 7.07 1.39 8.76
N LEU A 115 5.91 1.94 9.15
CA LEU A 115 4.76 2.28 8.30
C LEU A 115 4.62 3.80 8.09
N GLN A 116 5.64 4.58 8.45
CA GLN A 116 5.68 6.03 8.18
C GLN A 116 5.40 6.33 6.69
N TRP A 117 5.92 5.48 5.81
CA TRP A 117 5.74 5.59 4.37
C TRP A 117 4.26 5.55 3.92
N LEU A 118 3.37 4.87 4.66
CA LEU A 118 1.93 4.88 4.37
C LEU A 118 1.32 6.26 4.63
N PHE A 119 1.72 6.89 5.74
CA PHE A 119 1.25 8.23 6.06
C PHE A 119 1.80 9.25 5.06
N ASP A 120 3.03 9.06 4.59
CA ASP A 120 3.63 9.89 3.56
C ASP A 120 2.83 9.80 2.24
N ILE A 121 2.29 8.62 1.90
CA ILE A 121 1.34 8.43 0.78
C ILE A 121 0.01 9.15 1.07
N VAL A 122 -0.68 8.79 2.17
CA VAL A 122 -2.05 9.24 2.49
C VAL A 122 -2.17 10.75 2.64
N TYR A 123 -1.12 11.37 3.19
CA TYR A 123 -1.10 12.79 3.48
C TYR A 123 -0.28 13.61 2.48
N HIS A 124 0.28 12.99 1.42
CA HIS A 124 1.12 13.66 0.43
C HIS A 124 0.46 14.91 -0.15
N ASP A 125 -0.78 14.77 -0.63
CA ASP A 125 -1.55 15.83 -1.28
C ASP A 125 -2.30 16.73 -0.29
N ARG A 126 -2.30 16.37 1.00
CA ARG A 126 -3.07 17.10 2.03
C ARG A 126 -2.28 18.29 2.59
N PHE A 127 -0.95 18.29 2.45
CA PHE A 127 -0.06 19.30 3.00
C PHE A 127 0.89 19.95 1.96
N ASN A 128 0.82 19.55 0.69
CA ASN A 128 1.61 20.12 -0.42
C ASN A 128 0.74 20.89 -1.41
#